data_AF-A0ABD6A9P9-F1
#
_entry.id   AF-A0ABD6A9P9-F1
#
_cell.length_a   1.000
_cell.length_b   1.000
_cell.length_c   1.000
_cell.angle_alpha   90.00
_cell.angle_beta   90.00
_cell.angle_gamma   90.00
#
_symmetry.space_group_name_H-M   'P 1'
#
loop_
_entity.id
_entity.type
_entity.pdbx_description
1 polymer ?
#
loop_
_entity_poly.entity_id
_entity_poly.type
_entity_poly.pdbx_seq_one_letter_code
_entity_poly.pdbx_strand_id
1 'polypeptide(L)'
;MDTESELTDGRTELPTDFAEHAAIITGLDTPPETLEEWWATVVKQYSGDDLAVELTDLYSDAPTRHEVHVNDRVRYAYCVLDALQAAVMEEQTTVTVRSIDPVSSIPVTFTVSDDSVEASPENALICFGSSIDPEDIEAIGSLAAWSLQDDKDEIHGAVCQYTNAFESEATYEEWASKTGSITAPLPPANVVPLLQRLPQKSKPSQ
;
A
#
# COMPACT_ATOMS: atom_id res chain seq x y z
N MET A 1 26.01 -19.43 -21.50
CA MET A 1 25.93 -18.26 -20.60
C MET A 1 24.55 -17.73 -20.86
N ASP A 2 23.60 -18.48 -20.33
CA ASP A 2 22.19 -18.32 -20.62
C ASP A 2 21.66 -17.57 -19.40
N THR A 3 21.55 -16.27 -19.56
CA THR A 3 20.84 -15.42 -18.61
C THR A 3 19.37 -15.67 -18.91
N GLU A 4 18.84 -16.76 -18.34
CA GLU A 4 17.40 -16.94 -18.23
C GLU A 4 16.87 -15.72 -17.49
N SER A 5 16.16 -14.90 -18.26
CA SER A 5 15.22 -13.92 -17.78
C SER A 5 14.17 -14.68 -16.98
N GLU A 6 14.44 -14.88 -15.68
CA GLU A 6 13.47 -15.31 -14.70
C GLU A 6 12.43 -14.19 -14.53
N LEU A 7 11.53 -14.08 -15.50
CA LEU A 7 10.14 -13.80 -15.18
C LEU A 7 9.66 -15.01 -14.39
N THR A 8 9.99 -15.05 -13.10
CA THR A 8 9.50 -16.09 -12.21
C THR A 8 7.97 -16.03 -12.23
N ASP A 9 7.36 -17.17 -11.96
CA ASP A 9 5.92 -17.41 -11.79
C ASP A 9 5.29 -16.59 -10.62
N GLY A 10 5.99 -15.52 -10.17
CA GLY A 10 5.44 -14.17 -10.00
C GLY A 10 4.70 -13.89 -8.71
N ARG A 11 4.90 -14.69 -7.66
CA ARG A 11 4.23 -14.48 -6.36
C ARG A 11 5.21 -13.97 -5.31
N THR A 12 4.73 -13.06 -4.47
CA THR A 12 5.51 -12.43 -3.41
C THR A 12 5.23 -13.14 -2.09
N GLU A 13 6.21 -13.87 -1.56
CA GLU A 13 6.08 -14.53 -0.25
C GLU A 13 5.91 -13.48 0.86
N LEU A 14 5.00 -13.75 1.81
CA LEU A 14 4.81 -12.90 2.98
C LEU A 14 5.66 -13.38 4.16
N PRO A 15 6.22 -12.46 4.97
CA PRO A 15 6.78 -12.81 6.27
C PRO A 15 5.76 -13.55 7.13
N THR A 16 6.19 -14.57 7.90
CA THR A 16 5.27 -15.43 8.67
C THR A 16 4.38 -14.64 9.63
N ASP A 17 4.96 -13.69 10.37
CA ASP A 17 4.25 -12.83 11.32
C ASP A 17 3.23 -11.93 10.61
N PHE A 18 3.60 -11.40 9.45
CA PHE A 18 2.68 -10.65 8.61
C PHE A 18 1.54 -11.50 8.07
N ALA A 19 1.83 -12.72 7.58
CA ALA A 19 0.82 -13.64 7.08
C ALA A 19 -0.17 -14.06 8.18
N GLU A 20 0.32 -14.33 9.39
CA GLU A 20 -0.51 -14.63 10.56
C GLU A 20 -1.43 -13.44 10.89
N HIS A 21 -0.87 -12.23 10.97
CA HIS A 21 -1.63 -11.01 11.22
C HIS A 21 -2.66 -10.73 10.12
N ALA A 22 -2.25 -10.89 8.86
CA ALA A 22 -3.10 -10.73 7.68
C ALA A 22 -4.29 -11.67 7.69
N ALA A 23 -4.10 -12.94 8.07
CA ALA A 23 -5.20 -13.88 8.21
C ALA A 23 -6.20 -13.46 9.28
N ILE A 24 -5.71 -12.98 10.44
CA ILE A 24 -6.58 -12.54 11.53
C ILE A 24 -7.44 -11.35 11.07
N ILE A 25 -6.82 -10.28 10.55
CA ILE A 25 -7.55 -9.05 10.18
C ILE A 25 -8.44 -9.21 8.94
N THR A 26 -8.27 -10.30 8.16
CA THR A 26 -9.13 -10.61 7.01
C THR A 26 -10.08 -11.78 7.23
N GLY A 27 -10.05 -12.39 8.42
CA GLY A 27 -10.92 -13.51 8.78
C GLY A 27 -10.62 -14.80 8.01
N LEU A 28 -9.36 -15.08 7.69
CA LEU A 28 -8.92 -16.32 7.04
C LEU A 28 -8.60 -17.40 8.09
N ASP A 29 -9.05 -18.63 7.84
CA ASP A 29 -8.75 -19.79 8.69
C ASP A 29 -7.26 -20.19 8.64
N THR A 30 -6.57 -19.85 7.55
CA THR A 30 -5.15 -20.16 7.33
C THR A 30 -4.41 -18.92 6.84
N PRO A 31 -3.19 -18.65 7.35
CA PRO A 31 -2.31 -17.60 6.82
C PRO A 31 -2.14 -17.71 5.30
N PRO A 32 -2.32 -16.60 4.53
CA PRO A 32 -1.98 -16.57 3.11
C PRO A 32 -0.46 -16.71 2.94
N GLU A 33 -0.02 -17.48 1.96
CA GLU A 33 1.42 -17.66 1.71
C GLU A 33 2.01 -16.47 0.95
N THR A 34 1.16 -15.76 0.20
CA THR A 34 1.59 -14.74 -0.77
C THR A 34 0.80 -13.44 -0.67
N LEU A 35 1.44 -12.33 -1.04
CA LEU A 35 0.83 -11.01 -1.12
C LEU A 35 -0.41 -11.04 -2.03
N GLU A 36 -0.32 -11.75 -3.15
CA GLU A 36 -1.38 -11.82 -4.15
C GLU A 36 -2.62 -12.56 -3.62
N GLU A 37 -2.44 -13.61 -2.82
CA GLU A 37 -3.53 -14.34 -2.16
C GLU A 37 -4.22 -13.50 -1.09
N TRP A 38 -3.43 -12.82 -0.27
CA TRP A 38 -3.97 -11.90 0.73
C TRP A 38 -4.72 -10.74 0.08
N TRP A 39 -4.13 -10.11 -0.93
CA TRP A 39 -4.74 -8.98 -1.63
C TRP A 39 -6.04 -9.37 -2.35
N ALA A 40 -6.10 -10.57 -2.94
CA ALA A 40 -7.34 -11.09 -3.52
C ALA A 40 -8.46 -11.21 -2.48
N THR A 41 -8.12 -11.51 -1.22
CA THR A 41 -9.08 -11.52 -0.11
C THR A 41 -9.58 -10.11 0.21
N VAL A 42 -8.69 -9.12 0.28
CA VAL A 42 -9.05 -7.71 0.48
C VAL A 42 -9.98 -7.22 -0.63
N VAL A 43 -9.64 -7.45 -1.90
CA VAL A 43 -10.48 -7.09 -3.06
C VAL A 43 -11.87 -7.75 -2.99
N LYS A 44 -11.93 -9.00 -2.53
CA LYS A 44 -13.20 -9.72 -2.34
C LYS A 44 -14.06 -9.10 -1.24
N GLN A 45 -13.47 -8.62 -0.14
CA GLN A 45 -14.22 -7.92 0.91
C GLN A 45 -14.81 -6.62 0.38
N TYR A 46 -14.02 -5.78 -0.30
CA TYR A 46 -14.53 -4.57 -0.95
C TYR A 46 -15.71 -4.85 -1.89
N SER A 47 -15.56 -5.84 -2.77
CA SER A 47 -16.61 -6.23 -3.71
C SER A 47 -17.85 -6.82 -3.02
N GLY A 48 -17.66 -7.55 -1.92
CA GLY A 48 -18.74 -8.17 -1.15
C GLY A 48 -19.55 -7.15 -0.35
N ASP A 49 -18.89 -6.09 0.10
CA ASP A 49 -19.49 -5.00 0.89
C ASP A 49 -20.04 -3.86 0.01
N ASP A 50 -19.98 -4.01 -1.33
CA ASP A 50 -20.34 -2.96 -2.31
C ASP A 50 -19.59 -1.64 -2.08
N LEU A 51 -18.33 -1.77 -1.67
CA LEU A 51 -17.42 -0.68 -1.36
C LEU A 51 -16.44 -0.44 -2.50
N ALA A 52 -16.07 0.84 -2.68
CA ALA A 52 -15.08 1.24 -3.66
C ALA A 52 -14.37 2.52 -3.20
N VAL A 53 -13.07 2.58 -3.44
CA VAL A 53 -12.19 3.69 -3.05
C VAL A 53 -12.42 4.90 -3.95
N GLU A 54 -12.41 6.09 -3.37
CA GLU A 54 -12.37 7.39 -4.07
C GLU A 54 -11.02 8.08 -3.85
N LEU A 55 -10.63 8.97 -4.76
CA LEU A 55 -9.42 9.79 -4.55
C LEU A 55 -9.48 10.60 -3.25
N THR A 56 -10.67 11.00 -2.79
CA THR A 56 -10.85 11.73 -1.53
C THR A 56 -10.52 10.88 -0.29
N ASP A 57 -10.58 9.55 -0.38
CA ASP A 57 -10.15 8.68 0.71
C ASP A 57 -8.62 8.65 0.88
N LEU A 58 -7.89 8.97 -0.18
CA LEU A 58 -6.44 8.77 -0.27
C LEU A 58 -5.63 10.04 0.01
N TYR A 59 -6.24 11.21 -0.22
CA TYR A 59 -5.56 12.48 -0.08
C TYR A 59 -5.81 13.15 1.27
N SER A 60 -4.73 13.65 1.85
CA SER A 60 -4.73 14.49 3.04
C SER A 60 -4.92 15.97 2.67
N ASP A 61 -5.66 16.68 3.53
CA ASP A 61 -5.79 18.14 3.48
C ASP A 61 -4.50 18.86 3.93
N ALA A 62 -3.65 18.18 4.69
CA ALA A 62 -2.39 18.72 5.21
C ALA A 62 -1.18 18.16 4.45
N PRO A 63 -0.09 18.95 4.30
CA PRO A 63 1.15 18.42 3.76
C PRO A 63 1.68 17.23 4.56
N THR A 64 1.97 16.13 3.87
CA THR A 64 2.65 14.94 4.41
C THR A 64 3.98 14.72 3.68
N ARG A 65 4.74 13.70 4.09
CA ARG A 65 5.95 13.29 3.36
C ARG A 65 5.67 12.54 2.04
N HIS A 66 4.41 12.17 1.79
CA HIS A 66 3.99 11.37 0.64
C HIS A 66 3.26 12.27 -0.37
N GLU A 67 4.00 12.69 -1.38
CA GLU A 67 3.56 13.59 -2.43
C GLU A 67 3.14 12.81 -3.67
N VAL A 68 2.02 13.21 -4.27
CA VAL A 68 1.57 12.73 -5.58
C VAL A 68 1.56 13.94 -6.52
N HIS A 69 2.36 13.85 -7.58
CA HIS A 69 2.60 14.93 -8.52
C HIS A 69 1.69 14.73 -9.74
N VAL A 70 0.64 15.55 -9.84
CA VAL A 70 -0.47 15.40 -10.80
C VAL A 70 -0.77 16.74 -11.46
N ASN A 71 -0.76 16.82 -12.80
CA ASN A 71 -1.13 18.03 -13.56
C ASN A 71 -0.44 19.32 -13.05
N ASP A 72 0.89 19.28 -12.90
CA ASP A 72 1.72 20.36 -12.34
C ASP A 72 1.36 20.78 -10.89
N ARG A 73 0.64 19.94 -10.16
CA ARG A 73 0.27 20.15 -8.75
C ARG A 73 0.82 19.04 -7.88
N VAL A 74 1.11 19.38 -6.63
CA VAL A 74 1.45 18.42 -5.60
C VAL A 74 0.24 18.23 -4.70
N ARG A 75 -0.20 16.98 -4.56
CA ARG A 75 -1.18 16.53 -3.58
C ARG A 75 -0.46 15.67 -2.53
N TYR A 76 -1.04 15.53 -1.35
CA TYR A 76 -0.43 14.80 -0.25
C TYR A 76 -1.30 13.63 0.16
N ALA A 77 -0.72 12.46 0.38
CA ALA A 77 -1.43 11.26 0.81
C ALA A 77 -1.05 10.88 2.24
N TYR A 78 -1.88 10.10 2.94
CA TYR A 78 -1.63 9.76 4.34
C TYR A 78 -0.46 8.79 4.52
N CYS A 79 -0.29 7.86 3.58
CA CYS A 79 0.85 6.94 3.53
C CYS A 79 1.36 6.72 2.10
N VAL A 80 2.43 5.95 1.92
CA VAL A 80 2.94 5.63 0.57
C VAL A 80 1.96 4.76 -0.23
N LEU A 81 1.19 3.89 0.43
CA LEU A 81 0.22 3.03 -0.25
C LEU A 81 -0.93 3.86 -0.83
N ASP A 82 -1.44 4.82 -0.06
CA ASP A 82 -2.46 5.76 -0.54
C ASP A 82 -1.93 6.61 -1.70
N ALA A 83 -0.66 7.04 -1.61
CA ALA A 83 -0.02 7.80 -2.67
C ALA A 83 0.05 7.01 -3.98
N LEU A 84 0.41 5.73 -3.91
CA LEU A 84 0.49 4.82 -5.06
C LEU A 84 -0.88 4.44 -5.59
N GLN A 85 -1.85 4.18 -4.70
CA GLN A 85 -3.24 3.92 -5.09
C GLN A 85 -3.84 5.13 -5.81
N ALA A 86 -3.56 6.34 -5.32
CA ALA A 86 -3.98 7.56 -5.97
C ALA A 86 -3.29 7.74 -7.33
N ALA A 87 -2.00 7.44 -7.43
CA ALA A 87 -1.27 7.48 -8.69
C ALA A 87 -1.85 6.54 -9.76
N VAL A 88 -2.31 5.34 -9.35
CA VAL A 88 -3.01 4.39 -10.23
C VAL A 88 -4.39 4.88 -10.65
N MET A 89 -5.06 5.68 -9.82
CA MET A 89 -6.43 6.17 -10.06
C MET A 89 -6.49 7.49 -10.85
N GLU A 90 -5.40 8.25 -10.90
CA GLU A 90 -5.36 9.53 -11.61
C GLU A 90 -5.32 9.31 -13.13
N GLU A 91 -5.93 10.24 -13.88
CA GLU A 91 -6.16 10.09 -15.32
C GLU A 91 -4.89 10.21 -16.20
N GLN A 92 -3.78 10.65 -15.60
CA GLN A 92 -2.53 10.79 -16.35
C GLN A 92 -1.90 9.42 -16.56
N THR A 93 -1.38 9.20 -17.76
CA THR A 93 -0.65 7.98 -18.13
C THR A 93 0.63 7.77 -17.30
N THR A 94 1.12 8.81 -16.64
CA THR A 94 2.29 8.73 -15.77
C THR A 94 2.11 9.70 -14.60
N VAL A 95 2.27 9.18 -13.39
CA VAL A 95 2.18 9.94 -12.15
C VAL A 95 3.42 9.67 -11.32
N THR A 96 4.03 10.74 -10.81
CA THR A 96 5.19 10.63 -9.91
C THR A 96 4.73 10.70 -8.46
N VAL A 97 5.07 9.69 -7.68
CA VAL A 97 4.96 9.68 -6.22
C VAL A 97 6.33 9.95 -5.64
N ARG A 98 6.44 10.93 -4.74
CA ARG A 98 7.65 11.18 -3.96
C ARG A 98 7.37 10.95 -2.49
N SER A 99 8.21 10.17 -1.83
CA SER A 99 8.19 9.91 -0.40
C SER A 99 9.55 10.27 0.22
N ILE A 100 9.61 10.32 1.54
CA ILE A 100 10.85 10.42 2.30
C ILE A 100 11.02 9.17 3.14
N ASP A 101 12.20 8.56 3.06
CA ASP A 101 12.60 7.47 3.95
C ASP A 101 12.62 7.96 5.40
N PRO A 102 11.90 7.29 6.34
CA PRO A 102 11.78 7.76 7.71
C PRO A 102 13.06 7.61 8.56
N VAL A 103 14.06 6.84 8.09
CA VAL A 103 15.35 6.63 8.76
C VAL A 103 16.41 7.54 8.19
N SER A 104 16.62 7.47 6.88
CA SER A 104 17.73 8.17 6.22
C SER A 104 17.38 9.60 5.78
N SER A 105 16.09 9.95 5.74
CA SER A 105 15.56 11.17 5.13
C SER A 105 15.87 11.32 3.63
N ILE A 106 16.35 10.25 2.97
CA ILE A 106 16.59 10.25 1.53
C ILE A 106 15.25 10.18 0.78
N PRO A 107 15.05 10.99 -0.28
CA PRO A 107 13.85 10.89 -1.09
C PRO A 107 13.77 9.56 -1.84
N VAL A 108 12.59 8.95 -1.80
CA VAL A 108 12.23 7.80 -2.62
C VAL A 108 11.18 8.26 -3.63
N THR A 109 11.38 7.95 -4.90
CA THR A 109 10.47 8.36 -5.98
C THR A 109 9.97 7.13 -6.71
N PHE A 110 8.67 7.10 -7.01
CA PHE A 110 8.04 6.09 -7.85
C PHE A 110 7.41 6.77 -9.06
N THR A 111 7.75 6.32 -10.25
CA THR A 111 7.07 6.71 -11.49
C THR A 111 6.09 5.61 -11.82
N VAL A 112 4.79 5.87 -11.61
CA VAL A 112 3.70 4.92 -11.84
C VAL A 112 3.11 5.18 -13.22
N SER A 113 2.96 4.13 -14.01
CA SER A 113 2.27 4.13 -15.30
C SER A 113 1.28 2.96 -15.37
N ASP A 114 0.52 2.88 -16.46
CA ASP A 114 -0.58 1.91 -16.62
C ASP A 114 -0.19 0.45 -16.34
N ASP A 115 1.05 0.04 -16.59
CA ASP A 115 1.48 -1.36 -16.44
C ASP A 115 2.78 -1.52 -15.64
N SER A 116 3.36 -0.43 -15.12
CA SER A 116 4.67 -0.49 -14.48
C SER A 116 4.88 0.56 -13.42
N VAL A 117 5.86 0.29 -12.56
CA VAL A 117 6.41 1.25 -11.64
C VAL A 117 7.93 1.20 -11.69
N GLU A 118 8.54 2.37 -11.83
CA GLU A 118 9.99 2.54 -11.69
C GLU A 118 10.27 3.22 -10.35
N ALA A 119 11.24 2.69 -9.60
CA ALA A 119 11.63 3.23 -8.31
C ALA A 119 13.02 3.89 -8.36
N SER A 120 13.19 4.96 -7.59
CA SER A 120 14.48 5.61 -7.37
C SER A 120 14.65 5.91 -5.88
N PRO A 121 15.67 5.34 -5.20
CA PRO A 121 16.65 4.38 -5.72
C PRO A 121 16.04 3.07 -6.26
N GLU A 122 16.77 2.37 -7.12
CA GLU A 122 16.27 1.16 -7.83
C GLU A 122 15.88 0.03 -6.85
N ASN A 123 16.55 -0.03 -5.71
CA ASN A 123 16.33 -0.99 -4.63
C ASN A 123 15.34 -0.49 -3.56
N ALA A 124 14.59 0.58 -3.84
CA ALA A 124 13.62 1.09 -2.90
C ALA A 124 12.47 0.10 -2.67
N LEU A 125 11.96 0.10 -1.44
CA LEU A 125 10.91 -0.78 -0.97
C LEU A 125 9.69 0.03 -0.53
N ILE A 126 8.53 -0.62 -0.59
CA ILE A 126 7.34 -0.20 0.14
C ILE A 126 7.21 -1.11 1.34
N CYS A 127 6.87 -0.57 2.50
CA CYS A 127 6.47 -1.36 3.65
C CYS A 127 4.96 -1.26 3.81
N PHE A 128 4.28 -2.39 3.89
CA PHE A 128 2.96 -2.44 4.52
C PHE A 128 3.16 -2.72 6.01
N GLY A 129 2.70 -1.80 6.87
CA GLY A 129 2.78 -1.97 8.31
C GLY A 129 1.40 -1.88 8.93
N SER A 130 1.14 -2.71 9.94
CA SER A 130 -0.13 -2.74 10.65
C SER A 130 0.06 -2.96 12.15
N SER A 131 -0.71 -2.22 12.93
CA SER A 131 -0.96 -2.47 14.35
C SER A 131 -2.47 -2.54 14.62
N ILE A 132 -3.25 -3.00 13.62
CA ILE A 132 -4.70 -3.14 13.73
C ILE A 132 -5.02 -4.12 14.87
N ASP A 133 -5.94 -3.73 15.75
CA ASP A 133 -6.52 -4.67 16.71
C ASP A 133 -7.62 -5.49 15.99
N PRO A 134 -7.56 -6.84 16.03
CA PRO A 134 -8.62 -7.67 15.46
C PRO A 134 -10.02 -7.35 15.98
N GLU A 135 -10.15 -6.87 17.22
CA GLU A 135 -11.44 -6.49 17.80
C GLU A 135 -12.07 -5.29 17.08
N ASP A 136 -11.25 -4.36 16.56
CA ASP A 136 -11.71 -3.20 15.79
C ASP A 136 -12.33 -3.64 14.46
N ILE A 137 -11.73 -4.65 13.81
CA ILE A 137 -12.27 -5.21 12.57
C ILE A 137 -13.55 -5.99 12.82
N GLU A 138 -13.60 -6.80 13.88
CA GLU A 138 -14.80 -7.57 14.23
C GLU A 138 -16.00 -6.65 14.51
N ALA A 139 -15.77 -5.52 15.18
CA ALA A 139 -16.81 -4.55 15.49
C ALA A 139 -17.44 -3.91 14.24
N ILE A 140 -16.67 -3.73 13.17
CA ILE A 140 -17.14 -3.15 11.90
C ILE A 140 -17.61 -4.22 10.90
N GLY A 141 -17.03 -5.42 10.95
CA GLY A 141 -17.41 -6.60 10.17
C GLY A 141 -16.42 -7.02 9.08
N SER A 142 -15.59 -6.10 8.56
CA SER A 142 -14.55 -6.41 7.57
C SER A 142 -13.44 -5.36 7.56
N LEU A 143 -12.26 -5.73 7.06
CA LEU A 143 -11.14 -4.79 6.87
C LEU A 143 -11.50 -3.71 5.84
N ALA A 144 -12.24 -4.09 4.79
CA ALA A 144 -12.70 -3.15 3.76
C ALA A 144 -13.60 -2.05 4.37
N ALA A 145 -14.64 -2.45 5.12
CA ALA A 145 -15.54 -1.52 5.78
C ALA A 145 -14.83 -0.67 6.83
N TRP A 146 -13.94 -1.29 7.63
CA TRP A 146 -13.14 -0.57 8.62
C TRP A 146 -12.21 0.47 7.97
N SER A 147 -11.63 0.17 6.80
CA SER A 147 -10.72 1.10 6.11
C SER A 147 -11.40 2.30 5.46
N LEU A 148 -12.71 2.20 5.18
CA LEU A 148 -13.51 3.25 4.56
C LEU A 148 -14.42 4.00 5.54
N GLN A 149 -14.17 3.89 6.85
CA GLN A 149 -14.91 4.68 7.84
C GLN A 149 -14.75 6.20 7.60
N ASP A 150 -15.75 6.97 8.05
CA ASP A 150 -15.74 8.43 7.95
C ASP A 150 -14.65 9.04 8.83
N ASP A 151 -14.47 8.50 10.05
CA ASP A 151 -13.35 8.84 10.92
C ASP A 151 -12.13 8.05 10.49
N LYS A 152 -11.11 8.76 10.00
CA LYS A 152 -9.88 8.17 9.49
C LYS A 152 -8.77 8.09 10.54
N ASP A 153 -8.97 8.62 11.75
CA ASP A 153 -7.91 8.67 12.77
C ASP A 153 -7.44 7.25 13.16
N GLU A 154 -8.37 6.28 13.22
CA GLU A 154 -8.06 4.88 13.50
C GLU A 154 -7.18 4.24 12.43
N ILE A 155 -7.55 4.34 11.15
CA ILE A 155 -6.74 3.77 10.06
C ILE A 155 -5.40 4.49 9.90
N HIS A 156 -5.39 5.80 10.09
CA HIS A 156 -4.14 6.56 10.05
C HIS A 156 -3.18 6.13 11.16
N GLY A 157 -3.71 5.93 12.36
CA GLY A 157 -2.97 5.41 13.51
C GLY A 157 -2.56 3.96 13.35
N ALA A 158 -3.42 3.05 12.91
CA ALA A 158 -3.07 1.63 12.90
C ALA A 158 -2.32 1.18 11.63
N VAL A 159 -2.38 1.93 10.53
CA VAL A 159 -1.81 1.52 9.23
C VAL A 159 -0.91 2.59 8.63
N CYS A 160 -1.42 3.81 8.40
CA CYS A 160 -0.68 4.80 7.61
C CYS A 160 0.65 5.23 8.26
N GLN A 161 0.72 5.30 9.59
CA GLN A 161 1.99 5.63 10.26
C GLN A 161 3.09 4.57 10.05
N TYR A 162 2.70 3.32 9.80
CA TYR A 162 3.60 2.18 9.61
C TYR A 162 3.81 1.80 8.13
N THR A 163 3.08 2.47 7.22
CA THR A 163 3.13 2.19 5.79
C THR A 163 4.01 3.22 5.07
N ASN A 164 5.26 2.85 4.80
CA ASN A 164 6.34 3.77 4.43
C ASN A 164 7.11 3.34 3.18
N ALA A 165 7.77 4.29 2.53
CA ALA A 165 8.78 4.01 1.51
C ALA A 165 10.17 3.97 2.17
N PHE A 166 11.01 3.05 1.74
CA PHE A 166 12.40 2.94 2.19
C PHE A 166 13.33 2.97 0.99
N GLU A 167 14.44 3.69 1.10
CA GLU A 167 15.43 3.76 0.02
C GLU A 167 16.24 2.46 -0.11
N SER A 168 16.23 1.63 0.93
CA SER A 168 16.98 0.38 0.98
C SER A 168 16.39 -0.60 1.99
N GLU A 169 16.74 -1.89 1.85
CA GLU A 169 16.40 -2.91 2.85
C GLU A 169 17.00 -2.60 4.22
N ALA A 170 18.23 -2.08 4.27
CA ALA A 170 18.91 -1.76 5.52
C ALA A 170 18.17 -0.68 6.36
N THR A 171 17.61 0.34 5.69
CA THR A 171 16.81 1.38 6.36
C THR A 171 15.46 0.84 6.80
N TYR A 172 14.83 -0.03 6.00
CA TYR A 172 13.63 -0.77 6.41
C TYR A 172 13.90 -1.61 7.67
N GLU A 173 14.93 -2.45 7.69
CA GLU A 173 15.25 -3.33 8.82
C GLU A 173 15.54 -2.53 10.10
N GLU A 174 16.30 -1.43 9.99
CA GLU A 174 16.56 -0.54 11.12
C GLU A 174 15.25 0.02 11.70
N TRP A 175 14.33 0.47 10.85
CA TRP A 175 13.04 1.00 11.27
C TRP A 175 12.13 -0.09 11.86
N ALA A 176 12.01 -1.22 11.18
CA ALA A 176 11.18 -2.36 11.59
C ALA A 176 11.58 -2.88 12.98
N SER A 177 12.87 -2.89 13.29
CA SER A 177 13.38 -3.31 14.61
C SER A 177 12.94 -2.40 15.77
N LYS A 178 12.48 -1.18 15.49
CA LYS A 178 12.14 -0.16 16.50
C LYS A 178 10.64 0.14 16.56
N THR A 179 9.89 -0.14 15.49
CA THR A 179 8.50 0.32 15.36
C THR A 179 7.51 -0.48 16.20
N GLY A 180 7.82 -1.74 16.53
CA GLY A 180 6.95 -2.60 17.35
C GLY A 180 5.63 -3.00 16.68
N SER A 181 5.49 -2.77 15.38
CA SER A 181 4.34 -3.13 14.53
C SER A 181 4.74 -4.30 13.62
N ILE A 182 3.73 -5.04 13.14
CA ILE A 182 3.90 -6.10 12.15
C ILE A 182 4.06 -5.48 10.76
N THR A 183 5.14 -5.81 10.06
CA THR A 183 5.53 -5.13 8.81
C THR A 183 5.99 -6.12 7.75
N ALA A 184 5.67 -5.84 6.49
CA ALA A 184 6.16 -6.58 5.33
C ALA A 184 6.83 -5.62 4.33
N PRO A 185 8.11 -5.84 3.97
CA PRO A 185 8.75 -5.11 2.90
C PRO A 185 8.36 -5.75 1.55
N LEU A 186 7.94 -4.91 0.61
CA LEU A 186 7.39 -5.34 -0.68
C LEU A 186 8.05 -4.56 -1.82
N PRO A 187 8.49 -5.23 -2.89
CA PRO A 187 8.93 -4.56 -4.10
C PRO A 187 7.78 -3.76 -4.73
N PRO A 188 7.98 -2.50 -5.15
CA PRO A 188 6.95 -1.70 -5.80
C PRO A 188 6.32 -2.39 -7.02
N ALA A 189 7.15 -3.08 -7.82
CA ALA A 189 6.73 -3.83 -9.00
C ALA A 189 5.68 -4.92 -8.70
N ASN A 190 5.63 -5.42 -7.47
CA ASN A 190 4.67 -6.44 -7.06
C ASN A 190 3.40 -5.83 -6.43
N VAL A 191 3.50 -4.62 -5.87
CA VAL A 191 2.37 -3.93 -5.22
C VAL A 191 1.49 -3.19 -6.22
N VAL A 192 2.08 -2.38 -7.10
CA VAL A 192 1.33 -1.49 -8.00
C VAL A 192 0.32 -2.24 -8.90
N PRO A 193 0.65 -3.39 -9.52
CA PRO A 193 -0.32 -4.17 -10.29
C PRO A 193 -1.50 -4.71 -9.47
N LEU A 194 -1.34 -4.84 -8.15
CA LEU A 194 -2.42 -5.26 -7.25
C LEU A 194 -3.37 -4.10 -6.91
N LEU A 195 -2.84 -2.88 -6.75
CA LEU A 195 -3.64 -1.67 -6.50
C LEU A 195 -4.66 -1.38 -7.61
N GLN A 196 -4.32 -1.75 -8.85
CA GLN A 196 -5.22 -1.68 -10.01
C GLN A 196 -6.46 -2.57 -9.90
N ARG A 197 -6.42 -3.59 -9.04
CA ARG A 197 -7.51 -4.56 -8.86
C ARG A 197 -8.51 -4.13 -7.78
N LEU A 198 -8.18 -3.10 -7.01
CA LEU A 198 -9.08 -2.60 -5.97
C LEU A 198 -10.31 -1.95 -6.63
N PRO A 199 -11.53 -2.18 -6.13
CA PRO A 199 -12.71 -1.48 -6.63
C PRO A 199 -12.56 0.04 -6.43
N GLN A 200 -12.66 0.78 -7.53
CA GLN A 200 -12.49 2.23 -7.57
C GLN A 200 -13.77 2.87 -8.08
N LYS A 201 -14.24 3.92 -7.41
CA LYS A 201 -15.32 4.73 -7.98
C LYS A 201 -14.74 5.55 -9.12
N SER A 202 -15.28 5.33 -10.31
CA SER A 202 -15.00 6.19 -11.45
C SER A 202 -15.37 7.63 -11.09
N LYS A 203 -14.53 8.61 -11.43
CA LYS A 203 -14.96 10.02 -11.37
C LYS A 203 -16.27 10.14 -12.15
N PRO A 204 -17.29 10.85 -11.62
CA PRO A 204 -18.43 11.21 -12.45
C PRO A 204 -17.89 11.94 -13.69
N SER A 205 -18.28 11.46 -14.88
CA SER A 205 -17.96 12.17 -16.12
C SER A 205 -18.46 13.61 -15.99
N GLN A 206 -17.52 14.56 -15.95
CA GLN A 206 -17.85 15.99 -15.97
C GLN A 206 -18.55 16.37 -17.27
#